data_AF-A0A2N2LRE7-F1
#
_entry.id   AF-A0A2N2LRE7-F1
#
_cell.length_a   1.000
_cell.length_b   1.000
_cell.length_c   1.000
_cell.angle_alpha   90.00
_cell.angle_beta   90.00
_cell.angle_gamma   90.00
#
_symmetry.space_group_name_H-M   'P 1'
#
loop_
_entity.id
_entity.type
_entity.pdbx_description
1 polymer ?
#
loop_
_entity_poly.entity_id
_entity_poly.type
_entity_poly.pdbx_seq_one_letter_code
_entity_poly.pdbx_strand_id
1 'polypeptide(L)'
;MKKINLAAAERENEEDVFSAPDENYSGLVKSIEDGIFIIRNGYILYANEGFAKVIDYHAQELIGSNIKEFIAPEYLPMMTQHYAQQTKGIHPSSDYDFCLIKKDGVTRVDAVINLTVIKYGGGLAVMGVSKDVTERRKAEEKLDELLINLRQSIKTTIQVLGMASEVRDPYTAVHQKRVSNLALAIAKEKGLPADKIEGIRMASTIHDIGKISVPSDILSKPTQLNNIEISMIKEHSHDGYEMLKHVYSPWPLAEIVHQHHERMNGAGYPRNLKGNEILMEA
;
A
#
# COMPACT_ATOMS: atom_id res chain seq x y z
N MET A 1 26.92 -1.83 78.64
CA MET A 1 25.57 -2.41 78.48
C MET A 1 25.43 -2.84 77.03
N LYS A 2 25.44 -4.15 76.71
CA LYS A 2 24.25 -4.98 76.32
C LYS A 2 23.43 -4.32 75.18
N LYS A 3 23.11 -4.91 74.01
CA LYS A 3 23.03 -6.28 73.42
C LYS A 3 22.91 -6.10 71.88
N ILE A 4 23.59 -6.83 70.98
CA ILE A 4 23.42 -8.21 70.44
C ILE A 4 22.34 -8.39 69.32
N ASN A 5 22.84 -8.90 68.17
CA ASN A 5 22.26 -9.74 67.07
C ASN A 5 21.20 -9.14 66.12
N LEU A 6 21.19 -9.42 64.81
CA LEU A 6 21.16 -10.70 64.06
C LEU A 6 21.71 -10.43 62.61
N ALA A 7 22.68 -11.16 62.06
CA ALA A 7 22.54 -12.38 61.24
C ALA A 7 21.85 -12.22 59.86
N ALA A 8 22.56 -12.69 58.83
CA ALA A 8 22.10 -13.24 57.55
C ALA A 8 21.51 -12.29 56.47
N ALA A 9 22.27 -12.16 55.38
CA ALA A 9 21.78 -12.09 54.01
C ALA A 9 22.93 -12.64 53.12
N GLU A 10 23.00 -13.96 52.91
CA GLU A 10 22.57 -14.59 51.65
C GLU A 10 23.33 -13.95 50.47
N ARG A 11 24.60 -14.32 50.25
CA ARG A 11 25.02 -15.33 49.24
C ARG A 11 23.88 -16.04 48.51
N GLU A 12 23.37 -15.41 47.46
CA GLU A 12 22.83 -16.06 46.26
C GLU A 12 23.35 -15.23 45.07
N ASN A 13 24.35 -15.72 44.34
CA ASN A 13 24.17 -16.45 43.08
C ASN A 13 23.20 -15.76 42.11
N GLU A 14 23.49 -14.52 41.71
CA GLU A 14 23.03 -14.02 40.41
C GLU A 14 24.10 -14.37 39.37
N GLU A 15 23.80 -15.38 38.58
CA GLU A 15 24.55 -15.74 37.39
C GLU A 15 24.79 -14.49 36.53
N ASP A 16 26.05 -14.30 36.18
CA ASP A 16 26.56 -13.24 35.34
C ASP A 16 26.02 -13.44 33.91
N VAL A 17 24.85 -12.85 33.59
CA VAL A 17 24.14 -13.20 32.34
C VAL A 17 24.92 -12.86 31.07
N PHE A 18 25.96 -12.02 31.09
CA PHE A 18 26.86 -11.82 29.94
C PHE A 18 28.26 -11.33 30.35
N SER A 19 29.08 -12.21 30.92
CA SER A 19 30.53 -11.99 31.08
C SER A 19 31.29 -12.44 29.84
N ALA A 20 31.66 -11.47 28.98
CA ALA A 20 32.33 -11.69 27.69
C ALA A 20 31.50 -12.60 26.74
N PRO A 21 31.77 -12.61 25.42
CA PRO A 21 31.00 -13.47 24.53
C PRO A 21 31.42 -14.93 24.78
N ASP A 22 30.64 -15.67 25.55
CA ASP A 22 30.65 -17.13 25.53
C ASP A 22 30.47 -17.58 24.07
N GLU A 23 31.30 -18.50 23.59
CA GLU A 23 31.38 -18.90 22.17
C GLU A 23 30.01 -19.26 21.57
N ASN A 24 29.08 -19.74 22.41
CA ASN A 24 27.70 -20.10 22.06
C ASN A 24 26.78 -18.91 21.71
N TYR A 25 26.96 -17.74 22.32
CA TYR A 25 26.15 -16.55 21.99
C TYR A 25 26.65 -15.84 20.72
N SER A 26 27.95 -16.00 20.42
CA SER A 26 28.51 -15.49 19.17
C SER A 26 27.85 -16.12 17.95
N GLY A 27 27.40 -17.39 18.04
CA GLY A 27 26.74 -18.10 16.95
C GLY A 27 25.34 -17.57 16.63
N LEU A 28 24.54 -17.26 17.65
CA LEU A 28 23.18 -16.73 17.49
C LEU A 28 23.15 -15.28 17.00
N VAL A 29 24.15 -14.48 17.38
CA VAL A 29 24.32 -13.08 16.92
C VAL A 29 24.89 -13.01 15.50
N LYS A 30 25.64 -14.02 15.05
CA LYS A 30 26.24 -14.10 13.71
C LYS A 30 25.27 -14.56 12.61
N SER A 31 24.18 -15.23 12.96
CA SER A 31 23.16 -15.69 12.00
C SER A 31 22.08 -14.65 11.72
N ILE A 32 22.08 -13.53 12.43
CA ILE A 32 21.12 -12.45 12.25
C ILE A 32 21.66 -11.52 11.16
N GLU A 33 20.92 -11.40 10.05
CA GLU A 33 21.21 -10.42 8.98
C GLU A 33 21.12 -8.98 9.49
N ASP A 34 20.40 -8.75 10.60
CA ASP A 34 20.29 -7.44 11.24
C ASP A 34 21.64 -6.98 11.83
N GLY A 35 21.91 -5.69 11.67
CA GLY A 35 23.06 -5.03 12.24
C GLY A 35 22.87 -4.77 13.72
N ILE A 36 23.82 -5.24 14.54
CA ILE A 36 23.83 -5.02 15.98
C ILE A 36 24.98 -4.09 16.32
N PHE A 37 24.71 -3.05 17.10
CA PHE A 37 25.72 -2.16 17.63
C PHE A 37 25.46 -1.82 19.10
N ILE A 38 26.51 -1.50 19.85
CA ILE A 38 26.42 -1.03 21.22
C ILE A 38 27.11 0.33 21.29
N ILE A 39 26.40 1.33 21.81
CA ILE A 39 26.91 2.70 21.97
C ILE A 39 26.91 3.15 23.42
N ARG A 40 27.88 3.98 23.76
CA ARG A 40 27.92 4.74 25.02
C ARG A 40 28.37 6.16 24.73
N ASN A 41 27.62 7.14 25.23
CA ASN A 41 27.87 8.56 25.00
C ASN A 41 27.98 8.93 23.50
N GLY A 42 27.26 8.19 22.64
CA GLY A 42 27.29 8.37 21.18
C GLY A 42 28.43 7.67 20.45
N TYR A 43 29.35 7.02 21.15
CA TYR A 43 30.47 6.28 20.55
C TYR A 43 30.19 4.78 20.51
N ILE A 44 30.54 4.14 19.39
CA ILE A 44 30.35 2.70 19.18
C ILE A 44 31.40 1.92 19.98
N LEU A 45 30.94 1.07 20.89
CA LEU A 45 31.77 0.14 21.67
C LEU A 45 31.86 -1.25 21.03
N TYR A 46 30.84 -1.61 20.25
CA TYR A 46 30.74 -2.88 19.55
C TYR A 46 29.86 -2.72 18.32
N ALA A 47 30.20 -3.40 17.24
CA ALA A 47 29.36 -3.61 16.07
C ALA A 47 29.58 -5.03 15.55
N ASN A 48 28.50 -5.70 15.10
CA ASN A 48 28.64 -6.95 14.37
C ASN A 48 28.99 -6.68 12.89
N GLU A 49 29.41 -7.72 12.19
CA GLU A 49 29.67 -7.64 10.74
C GLU A 49 28.40 -7.34 9.92
N GLY A 50 27.20 -7.65 10.44
CA GLY A 50 25.94 -7.27 9.80
C GLY A 50 25.80 -5.76 9.67
N PHE A 51 25.98 -5.02 10.78
CA PHE A 51 25.93 -3.57 10.79
C PHE A 51 27.02 -2.98 9.90
N ALA A 52 28.24 -3.50 10.00
CA ALA A 52 29.37 -3.00 9.25
C ALA A 52 29.19 -3.15 7.72
N LYS A 53 28.72 -4.32 7.26
CA LYS A 53 28.44 -4.57 5.84
C LYS A 53 27.38 -3.64 5.27
N VAL A 54 26.34 -3.31 6.04
CA VAL A 54 25.27 -2.41 5.58
C VAL A 54 25.81 -1.03 5.21
N ILE A 55 26.77 -0.52 5.98
CA ILE A 55 27.40 0.80 5.74
C ILE A 55 28.73 0.73 4.96
N ASP A 56 29.10 -0.45 4.44
CA ASP A 56 30.35 -0.74 3.71
C ASP A 56 31.64 -0.46 4.52
N TYR A 57 31.63 -0.81 5.81
CA TYR A 57 32.77 -0.79 6.72
C TYR A 57 33.12 -2.19 7.23
N HIS A 58 34.31 -2.35 7.82
CA HIS A 58 34.60 -3.47 8.72
C HIS A 58 34.20 -3.12 10.16
N ALA A 59 33.74 -4.11 10.93
CA ALA A 59 33.26 -3.88 12.29
C ALA A 59 34.30 -3.17 13.18
N GLN A 60 35.58 -3.45 12.94
CA GLN A 60 36.69 -2.87 13.70
C GLN A 60 36.97 -1.40 13.37
N GLU A 61 36.59 -0.92 12.18
CA GLU A 61 36.68 0.50 11.79
C GLU A 61 35.60 1.35 12.48
N LEU A 62 34.52 0.72 12.94
CA LEU A 62 33.40 1.41 13.58
C LEU A 62 33.64 1.67 15.06
N ILE A 63 34.50 0.88 15.71
CA ILE A 63 34.76 0.99 17.15
C ILE A 63 35.43 2.33 17.46
N GLY A 64 34.83 3.10 18.36
CA GLY A 64 35.29 4.43 18.76
C GLY A 64 34.78 5.58 17.89
N SER A 65 34.12 5.29 16.76
CA SER A 65 33.51 6.30 15.89
C SER A 65 32.17 6.78 16.48
N ASN A 66 31.77 8.01 16.14
CA ASN A 66 30.50 8.56 16.59
C ASN A 66 29.35 8.04 15.71
N ILE A 67 28.30 7.47 16.30
CA ILE A 67 27.17 6.90 15.55
C ILE A 67 26.47 7.91 14.63
N LYS A 68 26.55 9.21 14.96
CA LYS A 68 25.95 10.30 14.16
C LYS A 68 26.61 10.46 12.79
N GLU A 69 27.84 10.01 12.61
CA GLU A 69 28.55 10.10 11.33
C GLU A 69 27.93 9.19 10.27
N PHE A 70 27.23 8.14 10.69
CA PHE A 70 26.64 7.14 9.79
C PHE A 70 25.13 7.34 9.60
N ILE A 71 24.54 8.42 10.12
CA ILE A 71 23.10 8.68 10.08
C ILE A 71 22.84 9.96 9.28
N ALA A 72 21.83 9.93 8.41
CA ALA A 72 21.48 11.08 7.61
C ALA A 72 21.07 12.29 8.48
N PRO A 73 21.53 13.52 8.15
CA PRO A 73 21.38 14.71 9.00
C PRO A 73 19.96 14.98 9.49
N GLU A 74 18.96 14.73 8.63
CA GLU A 74 17.54 14.92 8.91
C GLU A 74 17.02 14.04 10.05
N TYR A 75 17.67 12.91 10.34
CA TYR A 75 17.28 12.00 11.43
C TYR A 75 18.06 12.23 12.74
N LEU A 76 19.11 13.07 12.75
CA LEU A 76 19.93 13.34 13.93
C LEU A 76 19.16 13.95 15.12
N PRO A 77 18.22 14.90 14.93
CA PRO A 77 17.44 15.45 16.04
C PRO A 77 16.60 14.38 16.74
N MET A 78 15.92 13.55 15.95
CA MET A 78 15.08 12.45 16.41
C MET A 78 15.90 11.41 17.18
N MET A 79 17.03 10.98 16.63
CA MET A 79 17.94 10.03 17.29
C MET A 79 18.46 10.57 18.63
N THR A 80 18.87 11.83 18.67
CA THR A 80 19.39 12.46 19.90
C THR A 80 18.31 12.51 20.98
N GLN A 81 17.07 12.80 20.60
CA GLN A 81 15.92 12.76 21.52
C GLN A 81 15.65 11.34 22.05
N HIS A 82 15.60 10.33 21.17
CA HIS A 82 15.34 8.94 21.58
C HIS A 82 16.45 8.38 22.47
N TYR A 83 17.70 8.65 22.15
CA TYR A 83 18.84 8.26 23.00
C TYR A 83 18.76 8.89 24.40
N ALA A 84 18.36 10.18 24.48
CA ALA A 84 18.17 10.87 25.75
C ALA A 84 16.97 10.36 26.56
N GLN A 85 15.92 9.85 25.91
CA GLN A 85 14.76 9.24 26.58
C GLN A 85 15.11 7.86 27.16
N GLN A 86 15.76 7.01 26.35
CA GLN A 86 16.19 5.66 26.75
C GLN A 86 17.14 5.70 27.95
N THR A 87 18.11 6.61 27.96
CA THR A 87 19.04 6.79 29.10
C THR A 87 18.37 7.29 30.39
N LYS A 88 17.16 7.84 30.30
CA LYS A 88 16.33 8.26 31.45
C LYS A 88 15.31 7.19 31.89
N GLY A 89 15.39 5.97 31.34
CA GLY A 89 14.48 4.86 31.65
C GLY A 89 13.11 4.99 30.97
N ILE A 90 12.96 5.89 30.00
CA ILE A 90 11.78 5.97 29.15
C ILE A 90 12.07 5.08 27.94
N HIS A 91 11.39 3.95 27.86
CA HIS A 91 11.53 2.97 26.78
C HIS A 91 10.31 3.07 25.85
N PRO A 92 10.35 3.85 24.76
CA PRO A 92 9.26 3.80 23.80
C PRO A 92 9.36 2.45 23.07
N SER A 93 8.26 1.71 23.06
CA SER A 93 8.16 0.35 22.54
C SER A 93 8.04 0.28 21.01
N SER A 94 8.55 1.28 20.30
CA SER A 94 8.34 1.46 18.86
C SER A 94 9.65 1.45 18.11
N ASP A 95 9.71 0.64 17.06
CA ASP A 95 10.77 0.67 16.07
C ASP A 95 10.81 2.03 15.36
N TYR A 96 12.01 2.47 14.99
CA TYR A 96 12.25 3.79 14.42
C TYR A 96 12.85 3.71 13.03
N ASP A 97 12.32 4.53 12.13
CA ASP A 97 12.87 4.67 10.79
C ASP A 97 14.08 5.60 10.78
N PHE A 98 15.16 5.13 10.17
CA PHE A 98 16.38 5.89 9.96
C PHE A 98 16.90 5.69 8.55
N CYS A 99 17.76 6.61 8.13
CA CYS A 99 18.58 6.45 6.94
C CYS A 99 20.04 6.44 7.36
N LEU A 100 20.72 5.33 7.10
CA LEU A 100 22.16 5.21 7.25
C LEU A 100 22.87 5.73 6.00
N ILE A 101 24.07 6.28 6.17
CA ILE A 101 24.94 6.71 5.08
C ILE A 101 26.14 5.75 5.03
N LYS A 102 26.42 5.22 3.83
CA LYS A 102 27.56 4.33 3.60
C LYS A 102 28.89 5.09 3.59
N LYS A 103 30.01 4.35 3.59
CA LYS A 103 31.39 4.87 3.55
C LYS A 103 31.68 5.86 2.43
N ASP A 104 30.96 5.77 1.31
CA ASP A 104 31.08 6.69 0.18
C ASP A 104 30.48 8.09 0.46
N GLY A 105 29.73 8.25 1.56
CA GLY A 105 29.08 9.50 1.95
C GLY A 105 27.84 9.86 1.12
N VAL A 106 27.45 9.04 0.15
CA VAL A 106 26.39 9.32 -0.83
C VAL A 106 25.29 8.27 -0.79
N THR A 107 25.66 7.00 -0.69
CA THR A 107 24.70 5.89 -0.70
C THR A 107 23.93 5.85 0.61
N ARG A 108 22.61 5.79 0.48
CA ARG A 108 21.64 5.77 1.59
C ARG A 108 21.05 4.38 1.74
N VAL A 109 20.91 3.95 3.00
CA VAL A 109 20.26 2.69 3.37
C VAL A 109 19.14 3.00 4.34
N ASP A 110 17.91 2.63 3.99
CA ASP A 110 16.79 2.71 4.90
C ASP A 110 16.89 1.59 5.93
N ALA A 111 16.89 1.97 7.20
CA ALA A 111 17.01 1.04 8.31
C ALA A 111 15.94 1.28 9.36
N VAL A 112 15.41 0.19 9.91
CA VAL A 112 14.55 0.24 11.09
C VAL A 112 15.40 -0.10 12.30
N ILE A 113 15.42 0.76 13.32
CA ILE A 113 16.26 0.61 14.50
C ILE A 113 15.41 0.45 15.76
N ASN A 114 15.75 -0.55 16.56
CA ASN A 114 15.27 -0.74 17.91
C ASN A 114 16.41 -0.47 18.91
N LEU A 115 16.15 0.31 19.97
CA LEU A 115 17.15 0.67 20.98
C LEU A 115 16.76 0.10 22.35
N THR A 116 17.68 -0.61 22.98
CA THR A 116 17.52 -1.21 24.30
C THR A 116 18.68 -0.81 25.22
N VAL A 117 18.40 -0.48 26.48
CA VAL A 117 19.44 -0.18 27.48
C VAL A 117 19.95 -1.49 28.09
N ILE A 118 21.28 -1.67 28.12
CA ILE A 118 21.94 -2.86 28.64
C ILE A 118 23.10 -2.50 29.59
N LYS A 119 23.57 -3.45 30.39
CA LYS A 119 24.87 -3.37 31.08
C LYS A 119 25.94 -3.97 30.17
N TYR A 120 27.01 -3.24 29.91
CA TYR A 120 28.12 -3.69 29.06
C TYR A 120 29.44 -3.12 29.58
N GLY A 121 30.49 -3.93 29.74
CA GLY A 121 31.81 -3.44 30.20
C GLY A 121 31.77 -2.60 31.49
N GLY A 122 31.01 -3.03 32.50
CA GLY A 122 30.95 -2.39 33.82
C GLY A 122 30.07 -1.13 33.94
N GLY A 123 29.30 -0.76 32.91
CA GLY A 123 28.40 0.40 32.95
C GLY A 123 27.18 0.27 32.05
N LEU A 124 26.27 1.24 32.10
CA LEU A 124 25.11 1.29 31.20
C LEU A 124 25.55 1.64 29.76
N ALA A 125 24.95 0.99 28.78
CA ALA A 125 25.13 1.23 27.36
C ALA A 125 23.79 1.06 26.63
N VAL A 126 23.70 1.51 25.38
CA VAL A 126 22.52 1.31 24.54
C VAL A 126 22.90 0.36 23.42
N MET A 127 22.20 -0.77 23.33
CA MET A 127 22.26 -1.69 22.21
C MET A 127 21.23 -1.28 21.16
N GLY A 128 21.67 -1.11 19.93
CA GLY A 128 20.82 -0.94 18.76
C GLY A 128 20.79 -2.20 17.92
N VAL A 129 19.59 -2.61 17.51
CA VAL A 129 19.37 -3.58 16.45
C VAL A 129 18.82 -2.82 15.26
N SER A 130 19.46 -2.95 14.11
CA SER A 130 19.14 -2.25 12.88
C SER A 130 18.84 -3.25 11.78
N LYS A 131 17.73 -3.06 11.09
CA LYS A 131 17.31 -3.91 9.99
C LYS A 131 17.31 -3.12 8.70
N ASP A 132 18.07 -3.56 7.70
CA ASP A 132 18.01 -2.99 6.36
C ASP A 132 16.64 -3.30 5.74
N VAL A 133 15.91 -2.25 5.39
CA VAL A 133 14.61 -2.32 4.73
C VAL A 133 14.62 -1.66 3.35
N THR A 134 15.79 -1.30 2.84
CA THR A 134 15.96 -0.54 1.58
C THR A 134 15.34 -1.25 0.40
N GLU A 135 15.72 -2.51 0.15
CA GLU A 135 15.20 -3.27 -1.00
C GLU A 135 13.72 -3.59 -0.83
N ARG A 136 13.27 -3.81 0.41
CA ARG A 136 11.85 -4.02 0.71
C ARG A 136 11.04 -2.76 0.42
N ARG A 137 11.47 -1.58 0.89
CA ARG A 137 10.79 -0.30 0.64
C ARG A 137 10.76 0.05 -0.84
N LYS A 138 11.87 -0.09 -1.55
CA LYS A 138 11.92 0.09 -3.01
C LYS A 138 10.96 -0.86 -3.73
N ALA A 139 10.84 -2.11 -3.29
CA ALA A 139 9.91 -3.07 -3.87
C ALA A 139 8.45 -2.71 -3.58
N GLU A 140 8.14 -2.25 -2.36
CA GLU A 140 6.81 -1.75 -1.98
C GLU A 140 6.42 -0.51 -2.79
N GLU A 141 7.30 0.49 -2.90
CA GLU A 141 7.08 1.69 -3.71
C GLU A 141 6.88 1.37 -5.20
N LYS A 142 7.71 0.47 -5.74
CA LYS A 142 7.58 0.03 -7.13
C LYS A 142 6.29 -0.73 -7.37
N LEU A 143 5.83 -1.54 -6.41
CA LEU A 143 4.55 -2.23 -6.50
C LEU A 143 3.40 -1.22 -6.54
N ASP A 144 3.42 -0.21 -5.66
CA ASP A 144 2.42 0.86 -5.64
C ASP A 144 2.38 1.63 -6.97
N GLU A 145 3.55 1.99 -7.52
CA GLU A 145 3.65 2.63 -8.83
C GLU A 145 3.06 1.76 -9.94
N LEU A 146 3.39 0.48 -9.98
CA LEU A 146 2.87 -0.47 -10.96
C LEU A 146 1.34 -0.63 -10.85
N LEU A 147 0.81 -0.67 -9.62
CA LEU A 147 -0.64 -0.74 -9.39
C LEU A 147 -1.36 0.52 -9.87
N ILE A 148 -0.79 1.71 -9.64
CA ILE A 148 -1.32 2.98 -10.14
C ILE A 148 -1.33 2.99 -11.67
N ASN A 149 -0.20 2.62 -12.30
CA ASN A 149 -0.06 2.58 -13.75
C ASN A 149 -1.01 1.56 -14.40
N LEU A 150 -1.19 0.39 -13.77
CA LEU A 150 -2.14 -0.63 -14.21
C LEU A 150 -3.58 -0.13 -14.16
N ARG A 151 -3.99 0.48 -13.04
CA ARG A 151 -5.33 1.09 -12.89
C ARG A 151 -5.58 2.15 -13.96
N GLN A 152 -4.60 3.02 -14.22
CA GLN A 152 -4.72 4.05 -15.25
C GLN A 152 -4.80 3.44 -16.65
N SER A 153 -3.99 2.43 -16.95
CA SER A 153 -4.00 1.74 -18.25
C SER A 153 -5.34 1.07 -18.52
N ILE A 154 -5.90 0.34 -17.54
CA ILE A 154 -7.23 -0.27 -17.64
C ILE A 154 -8.29 0.79 -17.91
N LYS A 155 -8.27 1.90 -17.17
CA LYS A 155 -9.19 3.01 -17.37
C LYS A 155 -9.09 3.59 -18.79
N THR A 156 -7.88 3.80 -19.30
CA THR A 156 -7.67 4.28 -20.67
C THR A 156 -8.17 3.27 -21.70
N THR A 157 -7.93 1.97 -21.51
CA THR A 157 -8.47 0.93 -22.40
C THR A 157 -10.00 0.94 -22.44
N ILE A 158 -10.65 1.02 -21.28
CA ILE A 158 -12.12 1.11 -21.18
C ILE A 158 -12.63 2.36 -21.90
N GLN A 159 -11.97 3.51 -21.73
CA GLN A 159 -12.33 4.75 -22.42
C GLN A 159 -12.21 4.62 -23.94
N VAL A 160 -11.13 4.01 -24.43
CA VAL A 160 -10.93 3.77 -25.87
C VAL A 160 -12.01 2.83 -26.42
N LEU A 161 -12.39 1.78 -25.68
CA LEU A 161 -13.47 0.88 -26.09
C LEU A 161 -14.83 1.60 -26.14
N GLY A 162 -15.13 2.44 -25.16
CA GLY A 162 -16.32 3.29 -25.17
C GLY A 162 -16.35 4.20 -26.41
N MET A 163 -15.26 4.93 -26.66
CA MET A 163 -15.13 5.79 -27.84
C MET A 163 -15.23 5.01 -29.17
N ALA A 164 -14.68 3.81 -29.24
CA ALA A 164 -14.77 2.97 -30.44
C ALA A 164 -16.23 2.55 -30.74
N SER A 165 -17.03 2.28 -29.70
CA SER A 165 -18.47 2.07 -29.86
C SER A 165 -19.17 3.34 -30.38
N GLU A 166 -18.83 4.51 -29.82
CA GLU A 166 -19.41 5.80 -30.21
C GLU A 166 -19.13 6.19 -31.66
N VAL A 167 -17.97 5.85 -32.23
CA VAL A 167 -17.65 6.18 -33.63
C VAL A 167 -18.69 5.59 -34.61
N ARG A 168 -19.34 4.48 -34.23
CA ARG A 168 -20.39 3.85 -35.03
C ARG A 168 -21.77 4.47 -34.80
N ASP A 169 -21.90 5.36 -33.83
CA ASP A 169 -23.10 6.13 -33.47
C ASP A 169 -22.75 7.63 -33.35
N PRO A 170 -22.58 8.35 -34.49
CA PRO A 170 -22.05 9.72 -34.53
C PRO A 170 -22.83 10.75 -33.71
N TYR A 171 -24.07 10.43 -33.32
CA TYR A 171 -24.94 11.32 -32.56
C TYR A 171 -24.71 11.25 -31.04
N THR A 172 -23.90 10.30 -30.52
CA THR A 172 -23.83 10.02 -29.07
C THR A 172 -22.48 10.30 -28.39
N ALA A 173 -21.41 10.70 -29.10
CA ALA A 173 -20.10 10.94 -28.48
C ALA A 173 -20.08 12.03 -27.37
N VAL A 174 -20.89 13.09 -27.53
CA VAL A 174 -21.07 14.12 -26.48
C VAL A 174 -22.08 13.66 -25.41
N HIS A 175 -22.89 12.64 -25.71
CA HIS A 175 -23.94 12.14 -24.84
C HIS A 175 -23.37 11.26 -23.72
N GLN A 176 -22.53 10.26 -24.02
CA GLN A 176 -22.06 9.32 -22.99
C GLN A 176 -21.26 10.01 -21.89
N LYS A 177 -20.36 10.94 -22.26
CA LYS A 177 -19.60 11.73 -21.27
C LYS A 177 -20.51 12.55 -20.35
N ARG A 178 -21.60 13.12 -20.89
CA ARG A 178 -22.59 13.87 -20.08
C ARG A 178 -23.37 12.95 -19.15
N VAL A 179 -23.82 11.79 -19.66
CA VAL A 179 -24.53 10.77 -18.86
C VAL A 179 -23.65 10.28 -17.72
N SER A 180 -22.40 9.91 -18.01
CA SER A 180 -21.44 9.46 -17.00
C SER A 180 -21.20 10.53 -15.92
N ASN A 181 -20.96 11.78 -16.32
CA ASN A 181 -20.77 12.87 -15.36
C ASN A 181 -21.99 13.08 -14.46
N LEU A 182 -23.21 13.00 -15.03
CA LEU A 182 -24.45 13.15 -14.28
C LEU A 182 -24.66 11.97 -13.31
N ALA A 183 -24.46 10.73 -13.77
CA ALA A 183 -24.57 9.54 -12.93
C ALA A 183 -23.61 9.61 -11.73
N LEU A 184 -22.38 10.07 -11.95
CA LEU A 184 -21.40 10.25 -10.87
C LEU A 184 -21.77 11.37 -9.91
N ALA A 185 -22.35 12.47 -10.39
CA ALA A 185 -22.83 13.54 -9.54
C ALA A 185 -23.98 13.07 -8.65
N ILE A 186 -24.94 12.32 -9.21
CA ILE A 186 -26.05 11.71 -8.47
C ILE A 186 -25.52 10.72 -7.42
N ALA A 187 -24.58 9.85 -7.79
CA ALA A 187 -23.99 8.87 -6.89
C ALA A 187 -23.27 9.52 -5.69
N LYS A 188 -22.56 10.63 -5.94
CA LYS A 188 -21.91 11.43 -4.89
C LYS A 188 -22.92 12.09 -3.98
N GLU A 189 -23.94 12.72 -4.54
CA GLU A 189 -25.00 13.38 -3.76
C GLU A 189 -25.77 12.39 -2.88
N LYS A 190 -25.94 11.15 -3.36
CA LYS A 190 -26.52 10.05 -2.59
C LYS A 190 -25.61 9.48 -1.49
N GLY A 191 -24.37 9.95 -1.38
CA GLY A 191 -23.40 9.48 -0.39
C GLY A 191 -22.92 8.05 -0.63
N LEU A 192 -22.87 7.60 -1.89
CA LEU A 192 -22.37 6.25 -2.20
C LEU A 192 -20.87 6.11 -1.89
N PRO A 193 -20.40 4.93 -1.44
CA PRO A 193 -18.98 4.67 -1.25
C PRO A 193 -18.17 4.92 -2.52
N ALA A 194 -16.94 5.40 -2.37
CA ALA A 194 -16.05 5.71 -3.49
C ALA A 194 -15.86 4.51 -4.46
N ASP A 195 -15.80 3.30 -3.91
CA ASP A 195 -15.71 2.06 -4.70
C ASP A 195 -16.93 1.85 -5.61
N LYS A 196 -18.15 2.05 -5.10
CA LYS A 196 -19.39 1.97 -5.91
C LYS A 196 -19.44 3.05 -7.00
N ILE A 197 -19.00 4.26 -6.67
CA ILE A 197 -18.92 5.37 -7.63
C ILE A 197 -17.98 5.01 -8.79
N GLU A 198 -16.88 4.28 -8.52
CA GLU A 198 -15.98 3.83 -9.58
C GLU A 198 -16.62 2.73 -10.46
N GLY A 199 -17.39 1.81 -9.87
CA GLY A 199 -18.21 0.87 -10.64
C GLY A 199 -19.20 1.56 -11.58
N ILE A 200 -19.90 2.60 -11.11
CA ILE A 200 -20.80 3.44 -11.92
C ILE A 200 -20.03 4.16 -13.03
N ARG A 201 -18.83 4.67 -12.75
CA ARG A 201 -17.97 5.31 -13.76
C ARG A 201 -17.64 4.34 -14.88
N MET A 202 -17.21 3.13 -14.54
CA MET A 202 -16.85 2.12 -15.52
C MET A 202 -18.06 1.70 -16.34
N ALA A 203 -19.17 1.32 -15.69
CA ALA A 203 -20.39 0.90 -16.37
C ALA A 203 -20.94 2.00 -17.29
N SER A 204 -21.03 3.26 -16.82
CA SER A 204 -21.51 4.37 -17.65
C SER A 204 -20.61 4.68 -18.86
N THR A 205 -19.33 4.32 -18.82
CA THR A 205 -18.41 4.47 -19.98
C THR A 205 -18.67 3.41 -21.06
N ILE A 206 -19.19 2.25 -20.69
CA ILE A 206 -19.36 1.09 -21.60
C ILE A 206 -20.80 0.61 -21.73
N HIS A 207 -21.79 1.32 -21.18
CA HIS A 207 -23.20 0.89 -21.18
C HIS A 207 -23.73 0.59 -22.59
N ASP A 208 -23.23 1.32 -23.57
CA ASP A 208 -23.57 1.21 -24.98
C ASP A 208 -22.61 0.32 -25.79
N ILE A 209 -21.71 -0.46 -25.15
CA ILE A 209 -20.69 -1.26 -25.87
C ILE A 209 -21.31 -2.28 -26.83
N GLY A 210 -22.50 -2.80 -26.50
CA GLY A 210 -23.21 -3.75 -27.37
C GLY A 210 -23.70 -3.14 -28.69
N LYS A 211 -23.69 -1.80 -28.85
CA LYS A 211 -24.02 -1.16 -30.14
C LYS A 211 -23.05 -1.58 -31.25
N ILE A 212 -21.89 -2.14 -30.92
CA ILE A 212 -20.98 -2.78 -31.87
C ILE A 212 -21.68 -3.90 -32.68
N SER A 213 -22.67 -4.58 -32.10
CA SER A 213 -23.43 -5.63 -32.80
C SER A 213 -24.49 -5.06 -33.76
N VAL A 214 -24.85 -3.77 -33.63
CA VAL A 214 -25.90 -3.14 -34.45
C VAL A 214 -25.31 -2.64 -35.78
N PRO A 215 -25.97 -2.92 -36.92
CA PRO A 215 -25.55 -2.38 -38.22
C PRO A 215 -25.47 -0.85 -38.23
N SER A 216 -24.41 -0.30 -38.81
CA SER A 216 -24.18 1.15 -38.84
C SER A 216 -25.22 1.92 -39.65
N ASP A 217 -25.81 1.31 -40.68
CA ASP A 217 -26.90 1.91 -41.46
C ASP A 217 -28.19 2.09 -40.64
N ILE A 218 -28.37 1.31 -39.56
CA ILE A 218 -29.48 1.45 -38.62
C ILE A 218 -29.15 2.54 -37.58
N LEU A 219 -27.95 2.53 -37.01
CA LEU A 219 -27.51 3.51 -36.00
C LEU A 219 -27.46 4.95 -36.56
N SER A 220 -27.02 5.11 -37.81
CA SER A 220 -26.84 6.41 -38.45
C SER A 220 -28.05 6.86 -39.29
N LYS A 221 -29.16 6.10 -39.27
CA LYS A 221 -30.32 6.36 -40.13
C LYS A 221 -30.94 7.73 -39.80
N PRO A 222 -31.03 8.67 -40.77
CA PRO A 222 -31.55 10.02 -40.51
C PRO A 222 -33.09 10.07 -40.43
N THR A 223 -33.77 8.98 -40.76
CA THR A 223 -35.24 8.87 -40.73
C THR A 223 -35.70 8.07 -39.52
N GLN A 224 -37.01 8.11 -39.23
CA GLN A 224 -37.59 7.26 -38.20
C GLN A 224 -37.28 5.78 -38.45
N LEU A 225 -36.94 5.09 -37.37
CA LEU A 225 -36.71 3.65 -37.36
C LEU A 225 -38.04 2.92 -37.35
N ASN A 226 -38.12 1.81 -38.09
CA ASN A 226 -39.26 0.90 -37.99
C ASN A 226 -39.15 0.01 -36.73
N ASN A 227 -40.21 -0.73 -36.42
CA ASN A 227 -40.25 -1.56 -35.21
C ASN A 227 -39.16 -2.65 -35.16
N ILE A 228 -38.76 -3.20 -36.32
CA ILE A 228 -37.70 -4.21 -36.41
C ILE A 228 -36.36 -3.55 -36.11
N GLU A 229 -36.07 -2.40 -36.73
CA GLU A 229 -34.85 -1.63 -36.50
C GLU A 229 -34.72 -1.19 -35.03
N ILE A 230 -35.81 -0.72 -34.42
CA ILE A 230 -35.84 -0.39 -32.98
C ILE A 230 -35.51 -1.63 -32.14
N SER A 231 -36.09 -2.79 -32.48
CA SER A 231 -35.84 -4.04 -31.75
C SER A 231 -34.36 -4.47 -31.85
N MET A 232 -33.74 -4.30 -33.02
CA MET A 232 -32.30 -4.56 -33.20
C MET A 232 -31.44 -3.62 -32.37
N ILE A 233 -31.82 -2.33 -32.25
CA ILE A 233 -31.09 -1.41 -31.37
C ILE A 233 -31.23 -1.83 -29.91
N LYS A 234 -32.43 -2.20 -29.44
CA LYS A 234 -32.65 -2.59 -28.05
C LYS A 234 -31.78 -3.77 -27.60
N GLU A 235 -31.42 -4.65 -28.53
CA GLU A 235 -30.58 -5.81 -28.28
C GLU A 235 -29.18 -5.43 -27.76
N HIS A 236 -28.70 -4.19 -27.99
CA HIS A 236 -27.36 -3.78 -27.54
C HIS A 236 -27.16 -3.94 -26.02
N SER A 237 -28.22 -3.84 -25.22
CA SER A 237 -28.12 -4.05 -23.78
C SER A 237 -27.85 -5.51 -23.45
N HIS A 238 -28.48 -6.43 -24.17
CA HIS A 238 -28.22 -7.86 -24.07
C HIS A 238 -26.83 -8.22 -24.64
N ASP A 239 -26.49 -7.71 -25.82
CA ASP A 239 -25.18 -7.94 -26.44
C ASP A 239 -24.05 -7.42 -25.53
N GLY A 240 -24.22 -6.25 -24.92
CA GLY A 240 -23.28 -5.69 -23.95
C GLY A 240 -23.13 -6.56 -22.71
N TYR A 241 -24.22 -7.15 -22.20
CA TYR A 241 -24.16 -8.16 -21.14
C TYR A 241 -23.37 -9.40 -21.57
N GLU A 242 -23.66 -9.95 -22.74
CA GLU A 242 -23.01 -11.15 -23.28
C GLU A 242 -21.50 -10.95 -23.46
N MET A 243 -21.07 -9.74 -23.84
CA MET A 243 -19.65 -9.37 -23.93
C MET A 243 -18.95 -9.30 -22.56
N LEU A 244 -19.69 -8.90 -21.51
CA LEU A 244 -19.11 -8.61 -20.20
C LEU A 244 -19.29 -9.73 -19.17
N LYS A 245 -20.22 -10.67 -19.36
CA LYS A 245 -20.61 -11.68 -18.34
C LYS A 245 -19.48 -12.62 -17.89
N HIS A 246 -18.41 -12.74 -18.68
CA HIS A 246 -17.24 -13.55 -18.36
C HIS A 246 -16.00 -12.73 -18.00
N VAL A 247 -16.12 -11.39 -18.01
CA VAL A 247 -15.04 -10.48 -17.62
C VAL A 247 -15.03 -10.39 -16.09
N TYR A 248 -13.89 -10.72 -15.49
CA TYR A 248 -13.70 -10.51 -14.06
C TYR A 248 -13.71 -9.01 -13.75
N SER A 249 -14.61 -8.60 -12.87
CA SER A 249 -14.71 -7.24 -12.36
C SER A 249 -15.16 -7.27 -10.91
N PRO A 250 -14.64 -6.40 -10.02
CA PRO A 250 -15.14 -6.28 -8.66
C PRO A 250 -16.57 -5.70 -8.61
N TRP A 251 -17.05 -5.12 -9.73
CA TRP A 251 -18.40 -4.58 -9.86
C TRP A 251 -19.25 -5.42 -10.80
N PRO A 252 -20.58 -5.46 -10.63
CA PRO A 252 -21.49 -6.21 -11.49
C PRO A 252 -21.71 -5.50 -12.84
N LEU A 253 -20.64 -5.20 -13.58
CA LEU A 253 -20.68 -4.39 -14.80
C LEU A 253 -21.64 -4.96 -15.85
N ALA A 254 -21.59 -6.27 -16.08
CA ALA A 254 -22.47 -6.93 -17.03
C ALA A 254 -23.95 -6.69 -16.69
N GLU A 255 -24.33 -6.84 -15.42
CA GLU A 255 -25.72 -6.62 -14.98
C GLU A 255 -26.12 -5.15 -15.08
N ILE A 256 -25.23 -4.21 -14.74
CA ILE A 256 -25.52 -2.77 -14.89
C ILE A 256 -25.79 -2.44 -16.36
N VAL A 257 -24.93 -2.91 -17.26
CA VAL A 257 -25.10 -2.74 -18.72
C VAL A 257 -26.39 -3.43 -19.21
N HIS A 258 -26.77 -4.56 -18.64
CA HIS A 258 -28.01 -5.24 -19.00
C HIS A 258 -29.27 -4.50 -18.53
N GLN A 259 -29.15 -3.64 -17.52
CA GLN A 259 -30.29 -3.03 -16.83
C GLN A 259 -30.46 -1.53 -17.11
N HIS A 260 -29.51 -0.88 -17.79
CA HIS A 260 -29.50 0.58 -17.93
C HIS A 260 -30.69 1.19 -18.73
N HIS A 261 -31.50 0.34 -19.38
CA HIS A 261 -32.75 0.72 -20.01
C HIS A 261 -34.01 0.19 -19.31
N GLU A 262 -33.84 -0.45 -18.16
CA GLU A 262 -34.93 -0.83 -17.30
C GLU A 262 -35.60 0.40 -16.71
N ARG A 263 -36.87 0.24 -16.32
CA ARG A 263 -37.67 1.32 -15.75
C ARG A 263 -38.31 0.81 -14.48
N MET A 264 -38.36 1.65 -13.45
CA MET A 264 -38.92 1.29 -12.13
C MET A 264 -40.34 0.69 -12.19
N ASN A 265 -41.12 1.02 -13.23
CA ASN A 265 -42.47 0.51 -13.46
C ASN A 265 -42.53 -0.80 -14.28
N GLY A 266 -41.40 -1.37 -14.72
CA GLY A 266 -41.32 -2.57 -15.55
C GLY A 266 -41.54 -2.34 -17.04
N ALA A 267 -41.73 -1.10 -17.49
CA ALA A 267 -41.91 -0.78 -18.91
C ALA A 267 -40.59 -0.65 -19.69
N GLY A 268 -39.46 -0.96 -19.05
CA GLY A 268 -38.12 -0.95 -19.65
C GLY A 268 -37.83 -2.22 -20.46
N TYR A 269 -36.56 -2.41 -20.80
CA TYR A 269 -36.05 -3.59 -21.48
C TYR A 269 -34.62 -3.87 -21.00
N PRO A 270 -34.09 -5.10 -21.17
CA PRO A 270 -34.66 -6.25 -21.88
C PRO A 270 -35.45 -7.25 -21.02
N ARG A 271 -35.44 -7.13 -19.69
CA ARG A 271 -36.06 -8.10 -18.77
C ARG A 271 -37.32 -7.58 -18.06
N ASN A 272 -37.69 -6.31 -18.26
CA ASN A 272 -38.88 -5.70 -17.66
C ASN A 272 -38.83 -5.69 -16.11
N LEU A 273 -37.63 -5.49 -15.56
CA LEU A 273 -37.39 -5.47 -14.12
C LEU A 273 -38.14 -4.31 -13.44
N LYS A 274 -38.53 -4.51 -12.17
CA LYS A 274 -39.33 -3.56 -11.40
C LYS A 274 -38.68 -3.21 -10.07
N GLY A 275 -38.75 -1.93 -9.72
CA GLY A 275 -38.33 -1.44 -8.41
C GLY A 275 -36.95 -1.94 -7.99
N ASN A 276 -36.93 -2.73 -6.92
CA ASN A 276 -35.69 -3.23 -6.30
C ASN A 276 -35.01 -4.38 -7.06
N GLU A 277 -35.60 -4.86 -8.16
CA GLU A 277 -34.94 -5.81 -9.07
C GLU A 277 -33.86 -5.12 -9.91
N ILE A 278 -33.93 -3.79 -10.06
CA ILE A 278 -32.96 -2.97 -10.78
C ILE A 278 -31.84 -2.58 -9.82
N LEU A 279 -30.59 -2.81 -10.23
CA LEU A 279 -29.42 -2.37 -9.50
C LEU A 279 -29.44 -0.84 -9.36
N MET A 280 -29.02 -0.35 -8.20
CA MET A 280 -28.94 1.10 -7.95
C MET A 280 -27.96 1.80 -8.91
N GLU A 281 -26.95 1.05 -9.36
CA GLU A 281 -25.92 1.49 -10.29
C GLU A 281 -26.39 1.55 -11.76
N ALA A 282 -27.57 0.99 -12.08
CA ALA A 282 -28.16 0.92 -13.43
C ALA A 282 -29.10 2.08 -13.77
#